data_AF-A0A251RYP0-F1
#
_entry.id   AF-A0A251RYP0-F1
#
_cell.length_a   1.000
_cell.length_b   1.000
_cell.length_c   1.000
_cell.angle_alpha   90.00
_cell.angle_beta   90.00
_cell.angle_gamma   90.00
#
_symmetry.space_group_name_H-M   'P 1'
#
loop_
_entity.id
_entity.type
_entity.pdbx_description
1 polymer ?
#
loop_
_entity_poly.entity_id
_entity_poly.type
_entity_poly.pdbx_seq_one_letter_code
_entity_poly.pdbx_strand_id
1 'polypeptide(L)'
;MQVYSSLWNADNWATRGGLVKIDWSCAPFTAGLCKFNARACKWNGPVSIYQCAYPNQVNWWTSSAYKQLSWDQQGKLKWVRDNYMIYNYCTDYKRFNWQMAPECSKPQY
;
A
#
# COMPACT_ATOMS: atom_id res chain seq x y z
N MET A 1 -2.36 -11.97 8.10
CA MET A 1 -2.15 -11.58 6.69
C MET A 1 -1.04 -12.44 6.09
N GLN A 2 -1.04 -12.61 4.77
CA GLN A 2 0.03 -13.29 4.01
C GLN A 2 0.50 -12.36 2.89
N VAL A 3 1.72 -12.57 2.40
CA VAL A 3 2.28 -11.80 1.29
C VAL A 3 2.09 -12.58 0.00
N TYR A 4 1.57 -11.92 -1.04
CA TYR A 4 1.31 -12.51 -2.35
C TYR A 4 1.97 -11.67 -3.44
N SER A 5 2.36 -12.34 -4.52
CA SER A 5 2.78 -11.70 -5.76
C SER A 5 2.15 -12.46 -6.93
N SER A 6 1.62 -11.72 -7.90
CA SER A 6 1.00 -12.29 -9.10
C SER A 6 1.20 -11.36 -10.28
N LEU A 7 1.30 -11.95 -11.47
CA LEU A 7 1.20 -11.28 -12.75
C LEU A 7 0.02 -11.90 -13.49
N TRP A 8 -0.99 -11.09 -13.81
CA TRP A 8 -2.24 -11.58 -14.39
C TRP A 8 -2.89 -10.51 -15.28
N ASN A 9 -3.77 -10.95 -16.19
CA ASN A 9 -4.50 -10.05 -17.09
C ASN A 9 -5.72 -9.42 -16.40
N ALA A 10 -5.79 -8.09 -16.40
CA ALA A 10 -6.90 -7.30 -15.85
C ALA A 10 -7.50 -6.32 -16.88
N ASP A 11 -7.67 -6.78 -18.13
CA ASP A 11 -8.21 -6.01 -19.27
C ASP A 11 -9.47 -5.18 -18.99
N ASN A 12 -10.30 -5.61 -18.04
CA ASN A 12 -11.54 -4.91 -17.74
C ASN A 12 -11.33 -3.55 -17.06
N TRP A 13 -10.14 -3.26 -16.51
CA TRP A 13 -9.91 -2.02 -15.77
C TRP A 13 -8.46 -1.49 -15.76
N ALA A 14 -7.45 -2.32 -16.04
CA ALA A 14 -6.05 -1.98 -15.75
C ALA A 14 -5.52 -0.76 -16.53
N THR A 15 -5.72 -0.70 -17.85
CA THR A 15 -5.14 0.34 -18.71
C THR A 15 -6.21 1.26 -19.26
N ARG A 16 -6.09 2.57 -18.99
CA ARG A 16 -7.10 3.59 -19.34
C ARG A 16 -8.52 3.20 -18.91
N GLY A 17 -8.68 2.66 -17.70
CA GLY A 17 -9.97 2.19 -17.20
C GLY A 17 -10.56 1.00 -17.98
N GLY A 18 -9.71 0.20 -18.64
CA GLY A 18 -10.10 -0.97 -19.43
C GLY A 18 -10.32 -0.70 -20.92
N LEU A 19 -10.07 0.53 -21.40
CA LEU A 19 -10.20 0.88 -22.81
C LEU A 19 -9.10 0.28 -23.69
N VAL A 20 -7.91 0.06 -23.14
CA VAL A 20 -6.78 -0.57 -23.85
C VAL A 20 -6.66 -2.00 -23.37
N LYS A 21 -6.75 -2.95 -24.30
CA LYS A 21 -6.63 -4.38 -24.03
C LYS A 21 -5.20 -4.84 -24.26
N ILE A 22 -4.82 -5.91 -23.58
CA ILE A 22 -3.53 -6.56 -23.75
C ILE A 22 -3.37 -7.04 -25.20
N ASP A 23 -2.19 -6.82 -25.77
CA ASP A 23 -1.79 -7.38 -27.05
C ASP A 23 -0.99 -8.67 -26.81
N TRP A 24 -1.65 -9.82 -26.95
CA TRP A 24 -1.03 -11.12 -26.71
C TRP A 24 0.09 -11.47 -27.69
N SER A 25 0.22 -10.78 -28.83
CA SER A 25 1.36 -10.97 -29.73
C SER A 25 2.69 -10.51 -29.12
N CYS A 26 2.65 -9.65 -28.10
CA CYS A 26 3.81 -9.18 -27.33
C CYS A 26 4.23 -10.13 -26.18
N ALA A 27 3.59 -11.29 -26.05
CA ALA A 27 3.96 -12.28 -25.03
C ALA A 27 5.37 -12.87 -25.28
N PRO A 28 6.09 -13.30 -24.23
CA PRO A 28 5.67 -13.39 -22.82
C PRO A 28 5.84 -12.09 -22.03
N PHE A 29 4.86 -11.78 -21.17
CA PHE A 29 4.96 -10.70 -20.18
C PHE A 29 5.73 -11.20 -18.96
N THR A 30 6.87 -10.58 -18.67
CA THR A 30 7.79 -11.07 -17.63
C THR A 30 7.98 -10.02 -16.54
N ALA A 31 7.84 -10.43 -15.27
CA ALA A 31 8.14 -9.60 -14.10
C ALA A 31 9.25 -10.26 -13.28
N GLY A 32 10.38 -9.56 -13.12
CA GLY A 32 11.49 -10.01 -12.28
C GLY A 32 11.32 -9.53 -10.85
N LEU A 33 11.34 -10.46 -9.88
CA LEU A 33 11.32 -10.15 -8.45
C LEU A 33 12.58 -10.71 -7.77
N CYS A 34 13.17 -9.93 -6.88
CA CYS A 34 14.35 -10.32 -6.13
C CYS A 34 14.31 -9.75 -4.71
N LYS A 35 15.26 -10.17 -3.86
CA LYS A 35 15.44 -9.67 -2.48
C LYS A 35 14.23 -9.86 -1.57
N PHE A 36 13.63 -11.05 -1.60
CA PHE A 36 12.56 -11.42 -0.67
C PHE A 36 13.10 -11.55 0.76
N ASN A 37 12.87 -10.54 1.60
CA ASN A 37 13.29 -10.55 3.00
C ASN A 37 12.12 -10.10 3.89
N ALA A 38 11.39 -11.07 4.44
CA ALA A 38 10.27 -10.80 5.34
C ALA A 38 10.78 -10.62 6.77
N ARG A 39 10.79 -9.36 7.25
CA ARG A 39 10.99 -9.03 8.66
C ARG A 39 9.64 -8.67 9.28
N ALA A 40 8.95 -9.68 9.80
CA ALA A 40 7.61 -9.55 10.34
C ALA A 40 7.42 -10.41 11.59
N CYS A 41 6.40 -10.08 12.39
CA CYS A 41 5.96 -10.95 13.47
C CYS A 41 4.97 -12.00 12.94
N LYS A 42 5.30 -13.28 13.13
CA LYS A 42 4.49 -14.40 12.66
C LYS A 42 3.22 -14.53 13.50
N TRP A 43 2.08 -14.66 12.83
CA TRP A 43 0.80 -14.97 13.48
C TRP A 43 0.74 -16.46 13.83
N ASN A 44 0.73 -16.77 15.13
CA ASN A 44 0.59 -18.13 15.69
C ASN A 44 -0.69 -18.27 16.52
N GLY A 45 -1.68 -17.42 16.28
CA GLY A 45 -2.92 -17.34 17.05
C GLY A 45 -2.99 -16.12 17.97
N PRO A 46 -4.01 -16.02 18.83
CA PRO A 46 -4.29 -14.80 19.62
C PRO A 46 -3.13 -14.29 20.49
N VAL A 47 -2.25 -15.19 20.95
CA VAL A 47 -1.05 -14.82 21.73
C VAL A 47 -0.14 -13.84 20.97
N SER A 48 -0.12 -13.92 19.63
CA SER A 48 0.69 -13.05 18.78
C SER A 48 0.27 -11.59 18.87
N ILE A 49 -0.98 -11.27 19.24
CA ILE A 49 -1.45 -9.88 19.38
C ILE A 49 -0.55 -9.11 20.35
N TYR A 50 -0.31 -9.69 21.53
CA TYR A 50 0.53 -9.08 22.56
C TYR A 50 2.02 -9.22 22.23
N GLN A 51 2.45 -10.37 21.71
CA GLN A 51 3.86 -10.61 21.38
C GLN A 51 4.38 -9.70 20.28
N CYS A 52 3.59 -9.46 19.23
CA CYS A 52 3.99 -8.61 18.09
C CYS A 52 3.93 -7.11 18.40
N ALA A 53 3.10 -6.72 19.38
CA ALA A 53 2.96 -5.34 19.84
C ALA A 53 3.92 -5.00 20.99
N TYR A 54 4.59 -5.99 21.58
CA TYR A 54 5.45 -5.78 22.73
C TYR A 54 6.66 -4.89 22.37
N PRO A 55 6.94 -3.82 23.14
CA PRO A 55 7.99 -2.85 22.81
C PRO A 55 9.39 -3.39 23.14
N ASN A 56 9.98 -4.14 22.20
CA ASN A 56 11.34 -4.65 22.31
C ASN A 56 12.13 -4.42 21.02
N GLN A 57 13.45 -4.67 21.07
CA GLN A 57 14.34 -4.45 19.93
C GLN A 57 14.05 -5.34 18.72
N VAL A 58 13.52 -6.55 18.94
CA VAL A 58 13.16 -7.49 17.87
C VAL A 58 11.98 -6.94 17.07
N ASN A 59 10.98 -6.41 17.76
CA ASN A 59 9.82 -5.72 17.21
C ASN A 59 10.13 -4.24 16.96
N TRP A 60 11.18 -3.96 16.19
CA TRP A 60 11.69 -2.61 15.94
C TRP A 60 10.61 -1.59 15.51
N TRP A 61 9.55 -2.05 14.83
CA TRP A 61 8.40 -1.24 14.42
C TRP A 61 7.60 -0.64 15.59
N THR A 62 7.77 -1.16 16.81
CA THR A 62 7.12 -0.65 18.03
C THR A 62 7.83 0.55 18.64
N SER A 63 9.06 0.85 18.20
CA SER A 63 9.83 2.00 18.69
C SER A 63 9.14 3.33 18.36
N SER A 64 9.35 4.34 19.21
CA SER A 64 8.84 5.70 19.01
C SER A 64 9.18 6.27 17.64
N ALA A 65 10.35 5.92 17.09
CA ALA A 65 10.81 6.35 15.78
C ALA A 65 9.92 5.87 14.61
N TYR A 66 9.13 4.82 14.80
CA TYR A 66 8.27 4.23 13.77
C TYR A 66 6.78 4.43 14.04
N LYS A 67 6.41 5.22 15.06
CA LYS A 67 5.01 5.56 15.35
C LYS A 67 4.40 6.54 14.34
N GLN A 68 5.24 7.33 13.67
CA GLN A 68 4.85 8.29 12.66
C GLN A 68 5.99 8.51 11.68
N LEU A 69 5.70 9.10 10.53
CA LEU A 69 6.72 9.54 9.58
C LEU A 69 7.53 10.71 10.17
N SER A 70 8.81 10.78 9.83
CA SER A 70 9.62 11.98 10.09
C SER A 70 9.18 13.15 9.21
N TRP A 71 9.50 14.39 9.59
CA TRP A 71 9.19 15.59 8.80
C TRP A 71 9.68 15.48 7.34
N ASP A 72 10.90 14.98 7.13
CA ASP A 72 11.44 14.76 5.78
C ASP A 72 10.65 13.72 4.99
N GLN A 73 10.20 12.63 5.63
CA GLN A 73 9.37 11.61 5.00
C GLN A 73 7.99 12.15 4.64
N GLN A 74 7.40 12.98 5.50
CA GLN A 74 6.13 13.66 5.24
C GLN A 74 6.25 14.64 4.06
N GLY A 75 7.33 15.41 3.99
CA GLY A 75 7.63 16.29 2.86
C GLY A 75 7.74 15.53 1.53
N LYS A 76 8.42 14.37 1.52
CA LYS A 76 8.51 13.49 0.34
C LYS A 76 7.14 12.93 -0.05
N LEU A 77 6.35 12.47 0.91
CA LEU A 77 5.00 11.96 0.65
C LEU A 77 4.10 13.05 0.06
N LYS A 78 4.19 14.29 0.57
CA LYS A 78 3.48 15.43 0.00
C LYS A 78 3.91 15.70 -1.43
N TRP A 79 5.21 15.74 -1.71
CA TRP A 79 5.71 15.98 -3.07
C TRP A 79 5.22 14.92 -4.07
N VAL A 80 5.21 13.64 -3.70
CA VAL A 80 4.65 12.57 -4.55
C VAL A 80 3.17 12.79 -4.81
N ARG A 81 2.39 13.13 -3.76
CA ARG A 81 0.95 13.41 -3.90
C ARG A 81 0.68 14.61 -4.82
N ASP A 82 1.46 15.68 -4.70
CA ASP A 82 1.26 16.90 -5.48
C ASP A 82 1.66 16.72 -6.95
N ASN A 83 2.65 15.88 -7.25
CA ASN A 83 3.26 15.82 -8.59
C ASN A 83 2.95 14.54 -9.39
N TYR A 84 2.60 13.42 -8.74
CA TYR A 84 2.47 12.11 -9.42
C TYR A 84 1.14 11.40 -9.16
N MET A 85 0.31 11.89 -8.23
CA MET A 85 -0.96 11.23 -7.91
C MET A 85 -2.04 11.59 -8.93
N ILE A 86 -2.47 10.60 -9.70
CA ILE A 86 -3.51 10.76 -10.74
C ILE A 86 -4.92 10.38 -10.27
N TYR A 87 -5.03 9.70 -9.13
CA TYR A 87 -6.31 9.29 -8.55
C TYR A 87 -6.19 9.27 -7.02
N ASN A 88 -7.23 9.76 -6.33
CA ASN A 88 -7.34 9.72 -4.88
C ASN A 88 -8.79 9.47 -4.47
N TYR A 89 -9.04 8.35 -3.82
CA TYR A 89 -10.39 7.98 -3.36
C TYR A 89 -10.93 8.99 -2.33
N CYS A 90 -10.08 9.60 -1.51
CA CYS A 90 -10.46 10.62 -0.52
C CYS A 90 -10.92 11.96 -1.13
N THR A 91 -10.85 12.12 -2.44
CA THR A 91 -11.40 13.28 -3.16
C THR A 91 -12.37 12.86 -4.27
N ASP A 92 -12.72 11.57 -4.35
CA ASP A 92 -13.67 11.02 -5.31
C ASP A 92 -15.10 11.10 -4.78
N TYR A 93 -15.60 12.32 -4.62
CA TYR A 93 -16.92 12.57 -4.04
C TYR A 93 -18.06 11.91 -4.83
N LYS A 94 -17.89 11.75 -6.15
CA LYS A 94 -18.88 11.10 -7.02
C LYS A 94 -19.00 9.62 -6.70
N ARG A 95 -17.88 8.89 -6.61
CA ARG A 95 -17.88 7.46 -6.31
C ARG A 95 -18.50 7.15 -4.95
N PHE A 96 -18.25 8.01 -3.97
CA PHE A 96 -18.72 7.81 -2.60
C PHE A 96 -19.98 8.61 -2.24
N ASN A 97 -20.68 9.17 -3.23
CA ASN A 97 -21.92 9.93 -3.02
C ASN A 97 -21.81 10.97 -1.88
N TRP A 98 -20.70 11.72 -1.85
CA TRP A 98 -20.35 12.70 -0.82
C TRP A 98 -20.16 12.13 0.61
N GLN A 99 -20.19 10.81 0.79
CA GLN A 99 -19.94 10.14 2.06
C GLN A 99 -18.49 9.65 2.12
N MET A 100 -17.60 10.53 2.54
CA MET A 100 -16.18 10.21 2.59
C MET A 100 -15.86 9.31 3.79
N ALA A 101 -14.94 8.38 3.57
CA ALA A 101 -14.49 7.48 4.61
C ALA A 101 -13.78 8.27 5.74
N PRO A 102 -14.04 7.97 7.03
CA PRO A 102 -13.60 8.81 8.14
C PRO A 102 -12.08 9.05 8.22
N GLU A 103 -11.29 8.08 7.76
CA GLU A 103 -9.83 8.17 7.73
C GLU A 103 -9.31 9.28 6.80
N CYS A 104 -10.08 9.70 5.80
CA CYS A 104 -9.69 10.78 4.89
C CYS A 104 -9.55 12.14 5.58
N SER A 105 -10.18 12.30 6.75
CA SER A 105 -10.08 13.51 7.60
C SER A 105 -8.91 13.48 8.59
N LYS A 106 -8.23 12.33 8.73
CA LYS A 106 -7.09 12.20 9.64
C LYS A 106 -5.86 12.92 9.05
N PRO A 107 -4.93 13.37 9.91
CA PRO A 107 -3.62 13.81 9.46
C PRO A 107 -3.05 12.76 8.51
N GLN A 108 -2.76 13.17 7.27
CA GLN A 108 -2.26 12.27 6.23
C GLN A 108 -0.74 12.05 6.36
N TYR A 109 -0.22 12.19 7.57
CA TYR A 109 1.19 12.23 7.93
C TYR A 109 1.45 11.63 9.32
#